data_AF-A0A3D4ZS19-F1
#
_entry.id   AF-A0A3D4ZS19-F1
#
_cell.length_a   1.000
_cell.length_b   1.000
_cell.length_c   1.000
_cell.angle_alpha   90.00
_cell.angle_beta   90.00
_cell.angle_gamma   90.00
#
_symmetry.space_group_name_H-M   'P 1'
#
loop_
_entity.id
_entity.type
_entity.pdbx_description
1 polymer ?
#
loop_
_entity_poly.entity_id
_entity_poly.type
_entity_poly.pdbx_seq_one_letter_code
_entity_poly.pdbx_strand_id
1 'polypeptide(L)'
;MLQGLPGPLNEEQTKQLGMVQGSARHLLELINDVLDLSKIEAGQLEVASEPFSVHEAVAKVVRLVAPMAEKKNLTLTSEVSSDVDE
;
A
#
# COMPACT_ATOMS: atom_id res chain seq x y z
N MET A 1 -40.05 17.99 10.57
CA MET A 1 -39.48 17.46 9.33
C MET A 1 -37.97 17.56 9.42
N LEU A 2 -37.25 16.43 9.46
CA LEU A 2 -35.79 16.42 9.30
C LEU A 2 -35.54 16.71 7.81
N GLN A 3 -35.21 17.94 7.46
CA GLN A 3 -34.84 18.27 6.08
C GLN A 3 -33.54 17.53 5.77
N GLY A 4 -33.66 16.45 4.99
CA GLY A 4 -32.55 15.60 4.53
C GLY A 4 -31.68 16.27 3.49
N LEU A 5 -31.16 17.47 3.79
CA LEU A 5 -30.14 18.14 3.00
C LEU A 5 -28.78 17.80 3.61
N PRO A 6 -27.86 17.15 2.87
CA PRO A 6 -26.52 16.90 3.37
C PRO A 6 -25.81 18.23 3.61
N GLY A 7 -25.50 18.52 4.87
CA GLY A 7 -24.58 19.59 5.27
C GLY A 7 -23.13 19.12 5.23
N PRO A 8 -22.15 20.01 5.42
CA PRO A 8 -20.75 19.62 5.57
C PRO A 8 -20.59 18.61 6.71
N LEU A 9 -19.65 17.67 6.57
CA LEU A 9 -19.33 16.71 7.61
C LEU A 9 -18.86 17.44 8.87
N ASN A 10 -19.39 17.05 10.02
CA ASN A 10 -18.82 17.46 11.30
C ASN A 10 -17.57 16.63 11.65
N GLU A 11 -16.84 17.05 12.69
CA GLU A 11 -15.57 16.41 13.09
C GLU A 11 -15.76 14.93 13.47
N GLU A 12 -16.83 14.60 14.19
CA GLU A 12 -17.11 13.23 14.62
C GLU A 12 -17.50 12.34 13.42
N GLN A 13 -18.29 12.85 12.48
CA GLN A 13 -18.61 12.17 11.23
C GLN A 13 -17.35 11.93 10.40
N THR A 14 -16.43 12.90 10.35
CA THR A 14 -15.15 12.77 9.63
C THR A 14 -14.27 11.69 10.26
N LYS A 15 -14.20 11.66 11.59
CA LYS A 15 -13.47 10.62 12.33
C LYS A 15 -14.08 9.23 12.10
N GLN A 16 -15.40 9.11 12.16
CA GLN A 16 -16.12 7.86 11.91
C GLN A 16 -15.89 7.35 10.49
N LEU A 17 -15.95 8.23 9.49
CA LEU A 17 -15.63 7.88 8.11
C LEU A 17 -14.17 7.44 7.95
N GLY A 18 -13.23 8.09 8.64
CA GLY A 18 -11.83 7.66 8.67
C GLY A 18 -11.65 6.27 9.26
N MET A 19 -12.36 5.94 10.35
CA MET A 19 -12.36 4.60 10.93
C MET A 19 -12.94 3.56 9.96
N VAL A 20 -14.09 3.84 9.36
CA VAL A 20 -14.73 2.96 8.37
C VAL A 20 -13.79 2.71 7.18
N GLN A 21 -13.18 3.77 6.64
CA GLN A 21 -12.23 3.65 5.54
C GLN A 21 -11.01 2.81 5.91
N GLY A 22 -10.46 3.01 7.12
CA GLY A 22 -9.34 2.22 7.64
C GLY A 22 -9.69 0.73 7.76
N SER A 23 -10.85 0.42 8.34
CA SER A 23 -11.32 -0.96 8.48
C SER A 23 -11.63 -1.62 7.13
N ALA A 24 -12.23 -0.89 6.19
CA ALA A 24 -12.51 -1.40 4.85
C ALA A 24 -11.21 -1.73 4.09
N ARG A 25 -10.20 -0.86 4.18
CA ARG A 25 -8.89 -1.11 3.59
C ARG A 25 -8.22 -2.35 4.21
N HIS A 26 -8.24 -2.46 5.53
CA HIS A 26 -7.65 -3.60 6.22
C HIS A 26 -8.34 -4.93 5.86
N LEU A 27 -9.67 -4.94 5.78
CA LEU A 27 -10.42 -6.12 5.36
C LEU A 27 -10.08 -6.52 3.91
N LEU A 28 -9.94 -5.54 3.02
CA LEU A 28 -9.55 -5.80 1.63
C LEU A 28 -8.14 -6.39 1.54
N GLU A 29 -7.19 -5.88 2.33
CA GLU A 29 -5.84 -6.44 2.44
C GLU A 29 -5.89 -7.92 2.89
N LEU A 30 -6.66 -8.24 3.94
CA LEU A 30 -6.85 -9.63 4.40
C LEU A 30 -7.48 -10.54 3.34
N ILE A 31 -8.47 -10.04 2.59
CA ILE A 31 -9.09 -10.80 1.50
C ILE A 31 -8.05 -11.11 0.41
N ASN A 32 -7.22 -10.13 0.03
CA ASN A 32 -6.17 -10.34 -0.96
C ASN A 32 -5.13 -11.36 -0.47
N ASP A 33 -4.71 -11.26 0.80
CA ASP A 33 -3.76 -12.21 1.39
C ASP A 33 -4.29 -13.65 1.35
N VAL A 34 -5.58 -13.86 1.67
CA VAL A 34 -6.23 -15.18 1.59
C VAL A 34 -6.31 -15.69 0.15
N LEU A 35 -6.65 -14.82 -0.81
CA LEU A 35 -6.71 -15.18 -2.21
C LEU A 35 -5.33 -15.55 -2.77
N ASP A 36 -4.29 -14.81 -2.41
CA ASP A 36 -2.94 -15.07 -2.88
C ASP A 36 -2.37 -16.35 -2.25
N LEU A 37 -2.64 -16.61 -0.97
CA LEU A 37 -2.32 -17.90 -0.35
C LEU A 37 -3.05 -19.06 -1.05
N SER A 38 -4.34 -18.89 -1.36
CA SER A 38 -5.12 -19.92 -2.07
C SER A 38 -4.55 -20.23 -3.45
N LYS A 39 -4.09 -19.22 -4.20
CA LYS A 39 -3.40 -19.41 -5.50
C LYS A 39 -2.10 -20.19 -5.32
N ILE A 40 -1.33 -19.89 -4.28
CA ILE A 40 -0.08 -20.60 -3.99
C ILE A 40 -0.35 -22.08 -3.67
N GLU A 41 -1.30 -22.37 -2.76
CA GLU A 41 -1.65 -23.73 -2.34
C GLU A 41 -2.23 -24.58 -3.48
N ALA A 42 -3.00 -23.94 -4.38
CA ALA A 42 -3.55 -24.59 -5.56
C ALA A 42 -2.52 -24.74 -6.70
N GLY A 43 -1.29 -24.24 -6.54
CA GLY A 43 -0.27 -24.24 -7.60
C GLY A 43 -0.59 -23.34 -8.79
N GLN A 44 -1.44 -22.33 -8.59
CA GLN A 44 -1.92 -21.38 -9.60
C GLN A 44 -1.15 -20.06 -9.62
N LEU A 45 -0.14 -19.89 -8.75
CA LEU A 45 0.73 -18.71 -8.80
C LEU A 45 1.68 -18.82 -9.99
N GLU A 46 1.50 -17.95 -10.98
CA GLU A 46 2.40 -17.84 -12.13
C GLU A 46 3.39 -16.68 -11.92
N VAL A 47 4.68 -16.96 -12.05
CA VAL A 47 5.72 -15.93 -12.01
C VAL A 47 6.11 -15.56 -13.43
N ALA A 48 5.96 -14.30 -13.79
CA ALA A 48 6.50 -13.77 -15.04
C ALA A 48 8.02 -13.60 -14.90
N SER A 49 8.78 -14.39 -15.66
CA SER A 49 10.23 -14.21 -15.77
C SER A 49 10.51 -13.28 -16.94
N GLU A 50 10.73 -12.01 -16.62
CA GLU A 50 11.04 -10.97 -17.60
C GLU A 50 12.19 -10.08 -17.09
N PRO A 51 13.03 -9.53 -17.98
CA PRO A 51 14.03 -8.54 -17.60
C PRO A 51 13.37 -7.31 -16.97
N PHE A 52 13.90 -6.84 -15.85
CA PHE A 52 13.46 -5.61 -15.21
C PHE A 52 14.62 -4.92 -14.50
N SER A 53 14.53 -3.60 -14.38
CA SER A 53 15.54 -2.82 -13.68
C SER A 53 15.37 -2.87 -12.17
N VAL A 54 16.33 -3.50 -11.49
CA VAL A 54 16.42 -3.52 -10.03
C VAL A 54 16.59 -2.10 -9.48
N HIS A 55 17.38 -1.26 -10.18
CA HIS A 55 17.57 0.15 -9.82
C HIS A 55 16.24 0.91 -9.81
N GLU A 56 15.42 0.76 -10.85
CA GLU A 56 14.10 1.40 -10.89
C GLU A 56 13.15 0.87 -9.83
N ALA A 57 13.14 -0.45 -9.59
CA ALA A 57 12.30 -1.08 -8.58
C ALA A 57 12.62 -0.54 -7.19
N VAL A 58 13.90 -0.52 -6.81
CA VAL A 58 14.36 0.03 -5.52
C VAL A 58 14.05 1.51 -5.43
N ALA A 59 14.32 2.31 -6.46
CA ALA A 59 14.01 3.74 -6.46
C ALA A 59 12.51 4.03 -6.28
N LYS A 60 11.63 3.21 -6.88
CA LYS A 60 10.17 3.30 -6.66
C LYS A 60 9.82 3.05 -5.19
N VAL A 61 10.38 2.00 -4.58
CA VAL A 61 10.14 1.69 -3.16
C VAL A 61 10.65 2.80 -2.25
N VAL A 62 11.87 3.31 -2.48
CA VAL A 62 12.43 4.43 -1.70
C VAL A 62 11.53 5.65 -1.76
N ARG A 63 11.02 6.03 -2.94
CA ARG A 63 10.07 7.16 -3.09
C ARG A 63 8.77 6.94 -2.32
N LEU A 64 8.25 5.72 -2.27
CA LEU A 64 7.03 5.40 -1.52
C LEU A 64 7.24 5.49 -0.01
N VAL A 65 8.42 5.11 0.48
CA VAL A 65 8.72 5.02 1.92
C VAL A 65 9.32 6.31 2.49
N ALA A 66 9.97 7.14 1.68
CA ALA A 66 10.62 8.38 2.11
C ALA A 66 9.71 9.31 2.96
N PRO A 67 8.43 9.57 2.60
CA PRO A 67 7.55 10.40 3.41
C PRO A 67 7.29 9.84 4.82
N MET A 68 7.33 8.51 4.97
CA MET A 68 7.17 7.84 6.27
C MET A 68 8.42 7.99 7.13
N ALA A 69 9.61 7.94 6.53
CA ALA A 69 10.88 8.18 7.21
C ALA A 69 11.01 9.64 7.65
N GLU A 70 10.66 10.59 6.78
CA GLU A 70 10.63 12.02 7.07
C GLU A 70 9.70 12.35 8.25
N LYS A 71 8.47 11.82 8.24
CA LYS A 71 7.51 11.98 9.36
C LYS A 71 8.06 11.50 10.71
N LYS A 72 9.00 10.57 10.70
CA LYS A 72 9.63 10.00 11.90
C LYS A 72 11.03 10.57 12.17
N ASN A 73 11.50 11.55 11.40
CA ASN A 73 12.87 12.08 11.43
C ASN A 73 13.95 10.99 11.29
N LEU A 74 13.69 9.99 10.44
CA LEU A 74 14.62 8.90 10.16
C LEU A 74 15.35 9.15 8.84
N THR A 75 16.62 8.78 8.80
CA THR A 75 17.40 8.76 7.55
C THR A 75 17.12 7.46 6.81
N LEU A 76 16.75 7.56 5.53
CA LEU A 76 16.56 6.42 4.63
C LEU A 76 17.70 6.38 3.61
N THR A 77 18.42 5.26 3.56
CA THR A 77 19.51 5.01 2.60
C THR A 77 19.20 3.76 1.80
N SER A 78 19.56 3.76 0.51
CA SER A 78 19.47 2.59 -0.37
C SER A 78 20.78 2.43 -1.14
N GLU A 79 21.26 1.19 -1.25
CA GLU A 79 22.44 0.83 -2.01
C GLU A 79 22.08 -0.32 -2.94
N VAL A 80 22.36 -0.16 -4.24
CA VAL A 80 22.22 -1.20 -5.26
C VAL A 80 23.61 -1.35 -5.86
N SER A 81 24.12 -2.57 -5.88
CA SER A 81 25.46 -2.86 -6.37
C SER A 81 25.52 -2.70 -7.89
N SER A 82 26.64 -2.19 -8.39
CA SER A 82 26.83 -1.88 -9.81
C SER A 82 26.99 -3.11 -10.71
N ASP A 83 27.12 -4.30 -10.14
CA ASP A 83 27.15 -5.59 -10.83
C ASP A 83 25.74 -6.15 -11.11
N VAL A 84 24.70 -5.48 -10.60
CA VAL A 84 23.31 -5.79 -10.94
C VAL A 84 22.94 -5.03 -12.21
N ASP A 85 22.85 -5.76 -13.32
CA ASP A 85 22.51 -5.22 -14.65
C ASP A 85 21.18 -4.42 -14.66
N GLU A 86 21.04 -3.52 -15.65
CA GLU A 86 19.83 -2.72 -15.91
C GLU A 86 18.59 -3.53 -16.29
#